data_AF-A0A2S6HJ34-F1
#
_entry.id   AF-A0A2S6HJ34-F1
#
_cell.length_a   1.000
_cell.length_b   1.000
_cell.length_c   1.000
_cell.angle_alpha   90.00
_cell.angle_beta   90.00
_cell.angle_gamma   90.00
#
_symmetry.space_group_name_H-M   'P 1'
#
loop_
_entity.id
_entity.type
_entity.pdbx_description
1 polymer ?
#
loop_
_entity_poly.entity_id
_entity_poly.type
_entity_poly.pdbx_seq_one_letter_code
_entity_poly.pdbx_strand_id
1 'polypeptide(L)'
;MKTLTIGGKDYKIEFSFEAAEHKNCVDKAFKVVSGSYMVRRGNFGEDDKQGMMEMVIDGTADMVSDMPLVVPSFLYAGLLEHNPVSDEAEAKGLFKQFIKENPEDDRASFYGMFDFLKQCMEEDGFFKLTGLDKLVEKMNQEAEAKSKSVKTPQDRKKKSTGTK
;
A
#
# COMPACT_ATOMS: atom_id res chain seq x y z
N MET A 1 -11.53 11.91 -9.39
CA MET A 1 -12.24 12.67 -8.35
C MET A 1 -13.55 11.99 -8.05
N LYS A 2 -13.85 11.73 -6.76
CA LYS A 2 -15.12 11.16 -6.28
C LYS A 2 -15.75 12.04 -5.20
N THR A 3 -16.99 11.75 -4.83
CA THR A 3 -17.72 12.51 -3.79
C THR A 3 -18.12 11.62 -2.62
N LEU A 4 -17.98 12.13 -1.41
CA LEU A 4 -18.50 11.58 -0.16
C LEU A 4 -19.50 12.56 0.45
N THR A 5 -20.71 12.11 0.75
CA THR A 5 -21.70 12.92 1.49
C THR A 5 -21.60 12.61 2.98
N ILE A 6 -21.32 13.63 3.80
CA ILE A 6 -21.13 13.53 5.25
C ILE A 6 -21.86 14.70 5.90
N GLY A 7 -22.77 14.44 6.83
CA GLY A 7 -23.55 15.48 7.50
C GLY A 7 -24.42 16.31 6.57
N GLY A 8 -24.88 15.71 5.46
CA GLY A 8 -25.63 16.41 4.41
C GLY A 8 -24.80 17.38 3.56
N LYS A 9 -23.45 17.34 3.67
CA LYS A 9 -22.53 18.10 2.83
C LYS A 9 -21.74 17.16 1.92
N ASP A 10 -21.57 17.56 0.67
CA ASP A 10 -20.74 16.85 -0.29
C ASP A 10 -19.28 17.28 -0.19
N TYR A 11 -18.41 16.28 -0.03
CA TYR A 11 -16.96 16.43 -0.01
C TYR A 11 -16.38 15.79 -1.27
N LYS A 12 -15.70 16.60 -2.07
CA LYS A 12 -14.92 16.13 -3.22
C LYS A 12 -13.58 15.60 -2.73
N ILE A 13 -13.27 14.38 -3.14
CA ILE A 13 -12.03 13.67 -2.85
C ILE A 13 -11.22 13.59 -4.15
N GLU A 14 -10.03 14.18 -4.15
CA GLU A 14 -9.10 14.17 -5.28
C GLU A 14 -7.64 14.07 -4.80
N PHE A 15 -6.87 13.21 -5.45
CA PHE A 15 -5.45 13.00 -5.18
C PHE A 15 -4.55 13.62 -6.26
N SER A 16 -4.53 14.95 -6.27
CA SER A 16 -3.76 15.82 -7.17
C SER A 16 -2.53 16.42 -6.47
N PHE A 17 -2.17 17.68 -6.78
CA PHE A 17 -0.95 18.35 -6.30
C PHE A 17 -0.91 18.44 -4.78
N GLU A 18 -1.98 18.91 -4.14
CA GLU A 18 -2.02 19.06 -2.68
C GLU A 18 -1.79 17.73 -1.95
N ALA A 19 -2.37 16.65 -2.45
CA ALA A 19 -2.17 15.32 -1.90
C ALA A 19 -0.74 14.81 -2.15
N ALA A 20 -0.16 15.11 -3.32
CA ALA A 20 1.19 14.68 -3.71
C ALA A 20 2.30 15.42 -2.95
N GLU A 21 2.06 16.65 -2.51
CA GLU A 21 2.98 17.38 -1.62
C GLU A 21 2.86 16.94 -0.16
N HIS A 22 1.79 16.23 0.21
CA HIS A 22 1.59 15.75 1.57
C HIS A 22 2.45 14.52 1.89
N LYS A 23 3.61 14.77 2.51
CA LYS A 23 4.61 13.76 2.88
C LYS A 23 4.01 12.49 3.52
N ASN A 24 3.16 12.63 4.54
CA ASN A 24 2.60 11.46 5.24
C ASN A 24 1.72 10.59 4.32
N CYS A 25 1.03 11.22 3.35
CA CYS A 25 0.22 10.50 2.39
C CYS A 25 1.12 9.69 1.44
N VAL A 26 2.14 10.33 0.86
CA VAL A 26 3.11 9.68 -0.03
C VAL A 26 3.85 8.55 0.67
N ASP A 27 4.34 8.78 1.89
CA ASP A 27 5.07 7.78 2.69
C ASP A 27 4.21 6.53 2.98
N LYS A 28 2.93 6.73 3.35
CA LYS A 28 2.00 5.64 3.62
C LYS A 28 1.55 4.93 2.34
N ALA A 29 1.31 5.68 1.26
CA ALA A 29 1.00 5.11 -0.05
C ALA A 29 2.14 4.22 -0.54
N PHE A 30 3.39 4.66 -0.43
CA PHE A 30 4.57 3.86 -0.77
C PHE A 30 4.62 2.54 -0.01
N LYS A 31 4.40 2.55 1.31
CA LYS A 31 4.39 1.31 2.12
C LYS A 31 3.33 0.31 1.65
N VAL A 32 2.15 0.83 1.32
CA VAL A 32 1.04 0.03 0.79
C VAL A 32 1.39 -0.57 -0.57
N VAL A 33 1.89 0.23 -1.53
CA VAL A 33 2.12 -0.26 -2.91
C VAL A 33 3.41 -1.06 -3.08
N SER A 34 4.43 -0.80 -2.27
CA SER A 34 5.71 -1.55 -2.31
C SER A 34 5.60 -2.92 -1.64
N GLY A 35 4.48 -3.22 -0.98
CA GLY A 35 4.32 -4.44 -0.20
C GLY A 35 5.26 -4.47 1.02
N SER A 36 5.67 -3.31 1.55
CA SER A 36 6.64 -3.25 2.66
C SER A 36 6.17 -3.99 3.90
N TYR A 37 4.85 -4.11 4.09
CA TYR A 37 4.25 -4.91 5.16
C TYR A 37 4.62 -6.39 5.09
N MET A 38 4.91 -6.91 3.90
CA MET A 38 5.32 -8.31 3.70
C MET A 38 6.84 -8.50 3.82
N VAL A 39 7.64 -7.43 4.01
CA VAL A 39 9.10 -7.55 4.11
C VAL A 39 9.50 -7.90 5.55
N ARG A 40 9.65 -9.19 5.84
CA ARG A 40 10.33 -9.67 7.06
C ARG A 40 11.77 -10.10 6.77
N ARG A 41 12.68 -9.80 7.70
CA ARG A 41 14.06 -10.29 7.71
C ARG A 41 14.09 -11.77 8.11
N GLY A 42 13.83 -12.65 7.15
CA GLY A 42 13.97 -14.10 7.32
C GLY A 42 14.54 -14.74 6.06
N ASN A 43 15.51 -15.64 6.21
CA ASN A 43 16.01 -16.47 5.11
C ASN A 43 15.00 -17.59 4.84
N PHE A 44 13.91 -17.28 4.16
CA PHE A 44 13.00 -18.31 3.65
C PHE A 44 13.65 -18.95 2.43
N GLY A 45 13.91 -20.26 2.49
CA GLY A 45 14.33 -21.01 1.31
C GLY A 45 13.20 -21.07 0.28
N GLU A 46 13.53 -21.28 -1.00
CA GLU A 46 12.54 -21.34 -2.10
C GLU A 46 11.40 -22.37 -1.87
N ASP A 47 11.61 -23.36 -0.99
CA ASP A 47 10.65 -24.42 -0.67
C ASP A 47 9.87 -24.21 0.66
N ASP A 48 10.13 -23.13 1.41
CA ASP A 48 9.48 -22.89 2.72
C ASP A 48 8.09 -22.28 2.56
N LYS A 49 7.14 -23.10 2.07
CA LYS A 49 5.74 -22.70 1.88
C LYS A 49 5.07 -22.21 3.17
N GLN A 50 5.44 -22.78 4.31
CA GLN A 50 4.86 -22.43 5.60
C GLN A 50 5.37 -21.06 6.05
N GLY A 51 6.68 -20.81 5.98
CA GLY A 51 7.25 -19.51 6.26
C GLY A 51 6.76 -18.40 5.32
N MET A 52 6.53 -18.71 4.04
CA MET A 52 5.90 -17.79 3.09
C MET A 52 4.44 -17.49 3.46
N MET A 53 3.67 -18.49 3.88
CA MET A 53 2.28 -18.29 4.32
C MET A 53 2.20 -17.45 5.60
N GLU A 54 3.08 -17.69 6.58
CA GLU A 54 3.17 -16.89 7.81
C GLU A 54 3.55 -15.43 7.50
N MET A 55 4.50 -15.19 6.60
CA MET A 55 4.86 -13.84 6.15
C MET A 55 3.66 -13.09 5.55
N VAL A 56 2.86 -13.76 4.71
CA VAL A 56 1.67 -13.16 4.11
C VAL A 56 0.61 -12.85 5.16
N ILE A 57 0.36 -13.77 6.10
CA ILE A 57 -0.61 -13.57 7.20
C ILE A 57 -0.19 -12.39 8.06
N ASP A 58 1.07 -12.36 8.49
CA ASP A 58 1.58 -11.32 9.36
C ASP A 58 1.62 -9.96 8.65
N GLY A 59 2.04 -9.92 7.38
CA GLY A 59 1.99 -8.70 6.59
C GLY A 59 0.57 -8.18 6.38
N THR A 60 -0.41 -9.09 6.25
CA THR A 60 -1.83 -8.73 6.19
C THR A 60 -2.32 -8.18 7.53
N ALA A 61 -1.94 -8.81 8.64
CA ALA A 61 -2.29 -8.35 9.98
C ALA A 61 -1.70 -6.96 10.28
N ASP A 62 -0.44 -6.71 9.89
CA ASP A 62 0.21 -5.42 10.02
C ASP A 62 -0.49 -4.35 9.18
N MET A 63 -0.83 -4.67 7.92
CA MET A 63 -1.59 -3.76 7.06
C MET A 63 -2.95 -3.38 7.67
N VAL A 64 -3.72 -4.34 8.16
CA VAL A 64 -5.02 -4.10 8.80
C VAL A 64 -4.86 -3.28 10.08
N SER A 65 -3.84 -3.56 10.88
CA SER A 65 -3.54 -2.84 12.13
C SER A 65 -3.15 -1.38 11.90
N ASP A 66 -2.54 -1.08 10.75
CA ASP A 66 -2.16 0.29 10.36
C ASP A 66 -3.30 1.07 9.69
N MET A 67 -4.39 0.43 9.24
CA MET A 67 -5.51 1.12 8.60
C MET A 67 -6.10 2.29 9.41
N PRO A 68 -6.25 2.20 10.75
CA PRO A 68 -6.69 3.32 11.58
C PRO A 68 -5.78 4.55 11.54
N LEU A 69 -4.52 4.38 11.12
CA LEU A 69 -3.55 5.45 10.91
C LEU A 69 -3.45 5.86 9.44
N VAL A 70 -3.71 4.96 8.50
CA VAL A 70 -3.62 5.22 7.05
C VAL A 70 -4.85 5.95 6.53
N VAL A 71 -6.05 5.47 6.88
CA VAL A 71 -7.32 6.00 6.35
C VAL A 71 -7.50 7.50 6.64
N PRO A 72 -7.31 7.99 7.89
CA PRO A 72 -7.47 9.42 8.15
C PRO A 72 -6.48 10.28 7.38
N SER A 73 -5.23 9.84 7.19
CA SER A 73 -4.23 10.60 6.44
C SER A 73 -4.52 10.65 4.95
N PHE A 74 -5.02 9.56 4.38
CA PHE A 74 -5.44 9.54 2.98
C PHE A 74 -6.69 10.39 2.77
N LEU A 75 -7.67 10.29 3.67
CA LEU A 75 -8.86 11.13 3.61
C LEU A 75 -8.49 12.61 3.73
N TYR A 76 -7.62 12.96 4.69
CA TYR A 76 -7.09 14.31 4.84
C TYR A 76 -6.46 14.81 3.54
N ALA A 77 -5.50 14.07 2.98
CA ALA A 77 -4.81 14.46 1.76
C ALA A 77 -5.76 14.60 0.56
N GLY A 78 -6.70 13.66 0.41
CA GLY A 78 -7.70 13.70 -0.65
C GLY A 78 -8.72 14.85 -0.52
N LEU A 79 -8.86 15.45 0.66
CA LEU A 79 -9.72 16.60 0.90
C LEU A 79 -9.04 17.95 0.56
N LEU A 80 -7.70 18.02 0.58
CA LEU A 80 -6.97 19.29 0.54
C LEU A 80 -7.27 20.17 -0.67
N GLU A 81 -7.44 19.56 -1.85
CA GLU A 81 -7.62 20.30 -3.12
C GLU A 81 -8.96 21.08 -3.16
N HIS A 82 -10.04 20.52 -2.61
CA HIS A 82 -11.39 21.10 -2.76
C HIS A 82 -12.09 21.43 -1.45
N ASN A 83 -11.69 20.78 -0.36
CA ASN A 83 -12.35 20.84 0.93
C ASN A 83 -11.30 20.85 2.05
N PRO A 84 -10.34 21.80 2.03
CA PRO A 84 -9.22 21.80 2.96
C PRO A 84 -9.73 21.79 4.40
N VAL A 85 -9.34 20.75 5.12
CA VAL A 85 -9.54 20.61 6.56
C VAL A 85 -8.25 20.99 7.27
N SER A 86 -8.36 21.33 8.54
CA SER A 86 -7.26 21.87 9.34
C SER A 86 -6.17 20.83 9.66
N ASP A 87 -6.55 19.58 9.90
CA ASP A 87 -5.62 18.48 10.20
C ASP A 87 -6.24 17.08 9.98
N GLU A 88 -5.41 16.04 10.19
CA GLU A 88 -5.86 14.65 10.11
C GLU A 88 -6.91 14.27 11.18
N ALA A 89 -6.99 15.02 12.30
CA ALA A 89 -7.98 14.76 13.34
C ALA A 89 -9.37 15.24 12.91
N GLU A 90 -9.46 16.34 12.17
CA GLU A 90 -10.69 16.78 11.52
C GLU A 90 -11.16 15.77 10.46
N ALA A 91 -10.25 15.29 9.60
CA ALA A 91 -10.57 14.23 8.64
C ALA A 91 -11.05 12.94 9.33
N LYS A 92 -10.42 12.55 10.45
CA LYS A 92 -10.88 11.43 11.28
C LYS A 92 -12.28 11.68 11.86
N GLY A 93 -12.59 12.91 12.24
CA GLY A 93 -13.92 13.34 12.67
C GLY A 93 -14.98 13.12 11.59
N LEU A 94 -14.69 13.57 10.36
CA LEU A 94 -15.55 13.35 9.19
C LEU A 94 -15.76 11.86 8.91
N PHE A 95 -14.70 11.06 8.94
CA PHE A 95 -14.83 9.61 8.74
C PHE A 95 -15.70 8.94 9.81
N LYS A 96 -15.51 9.32 11.09
CA LYS A 96 -16.33 8.82 12.19
C LYS A 96 -17.81 9.19 12.00
N GLN A 97 -18.09 10.39 11.50
CA GLN A 97 -19.45 10.82 11.19
C GLN A 97 -20.04 10.01 10.03
N PHE A 98 -19.27 9.83 8.94
CA PHE A 98 -19.68 9.04 7.78
C PHE A 98 -20.11 7.62 8.18
N ILE A 99 -19.33 6.92 9.00
CA ILE A 99 -19.66 5.56 9.48
C ILE A 99 -21.00 5.55 10.24
N LYS A 100 -21.23 6.55 11.10
CA LYS A 100 -22.46 6.61 11.90
C LYS A 100 -23.70 6.88 11.06
N GLU A 101 -23.56 7.67 10.01
CA GLU A 101 -24.65 8.06 9.13
C GLU A 101 -24.97 6.98 8.09
N ASN A 102 -23.97 6.17 7.71
CA ASN A 102 -24.08 5.22 6.61
C ASN A 102 -23.61 3.81 7.02
N PRO A 103 -24.15 3.18 8.09
CA PRO A 103 -23.64 1.92 8.62
C PRO A 103 -23.68 0.73 7.63
N GLU A 104 -24.57 0.81 6.63
CA GLU A 104 -24.74 -0.22 5.58
C GLU A 104 -23.93 0.08 4.30
N ASP A 105 -23.20 1.20 4.24
CA ASP A 105 -22.33 1.52 3.11
C ASP A 105 -21.03 0.72 3.22
N ASP A 106 -20.58 0.07 2.14
CA ASP A 106 -19.35 -0.72 2.13
C ASP A 106 -18.12 0.09 2.59
N ARG A 107 -18.14 1.42 2.37
CA ARG A 107 -17.09 2.35 2.79
C ARG A 107 -17.14 2.67 4.29
N ALA A 108 -18.18 2.28 5.03
CA ALA A 108 -18.34 2.54 6.45
C ALA A 108 -17.52 1.59 7.35
N SER A 109 -16.33 1.25 6.88
CA SER A 109 -15.32 0.46 7.58
C SER A 109 -13.93 1.00 7.23
N PHE A 110 -12.92 0.75 8.06
CA PHE A 110 -11.55 1.17 7.75
C PHE A 110 -11.06 0.56 6.43
N TYR A 111 -11.35 -0.72 6.20
CA TYR A 111 -10.96 -1.39 4.95
C TYR A 111 -11.71 -0.80 3.74
N GLY A 112 -13.03 -0.66 3.81
CA GLY A 112 -13.82 -0.13 2.70
C GLY A 112 -13.48 1.31 2.35
N MET A 113 -13.23 2.16 3.35
CA MET A 113 -12.77 3.53 3.11
C MET A 113 -11.34 3.55 2.53
N PHE A 114 -10.45 2.69 3.03
CA PHE A 114 -9.12 2.53 2.45
C PHE A 114 -9.19 2.16 0.96
N ASP A 115 -10.01 1.17 0.60
CA ASP A 115 -10.16 0.71 -0.79
C ASP A 115 -10.74 1.82 -1.68
N PHE A 116 -11.76 2.53 -1.20
CA PHE A 116 -12.31 3.70 -1.88
C PHE A 116 -11.26 4.79 -2.15
N LEU A 117 -10.45 5.14 -1.14
CA LEU A 117 -9.42 6.17 -1.25
C LEU A 117 -8.28 5.73 -2.17
N LYS A 118 -7.87 4.45 -2.09
CA LYS A 118 -6.88 3.87 -3.00
C LYS A 118 -7.37 3.91 -4.44
N GLN A 119 -8.64 3.57 -4.69
CA GLN A 119 -9.24 3.68 -6.02
C GLN A 119 -9.24 5.14 -6.52
N CYS A 120 -9.51 6.12 -5.64
CA CYS A 120 -9.39 7.54 -6.02
C CYS A 120 -7.94 7.87 -6.42
N MET A 121 -6.93 7.44 -5.66
CA MET A 121 -5.52 7.63 -6.02
C MET A 121 -5.16 7.03 -7.39
N GLU A 122 -5.66 5.83 -7.69
CA GLU A 122 -5.44 5.16 -8.98
C GLU A 122 -6.08 5.94 -10.13
N GLU A 123 -7.36 6.31 -10.00
CA GLU A 123 -8.12 7.04 -11.01
C GLU A 123 -7.58 8.46 -11.24
N ASP A 124 -7.11 9.13 -10.18
CA ASP A 124 -6.53 10.48 -10.24
C ASP A 124 -5.09 10.49 -10.74
N GLY A 125 -4.48 9.31 -10.94
CA GLY A 125 -3.10 9.20 -11.41
C GLY A 125 -2.05 9.59 -10.35
N PHE A 126 -2.41 9.55 -9.07
CA PHE A 126 -1.55 9.94 -7.94
C PHE A 126 -0.20 9.22 -7.93
N PHE A 127 -0.20 7.90 -8.17
CA PHE A 127 1.04 7.10 -8.15
C PHE A 127 2.01 7.51 -9.26
N LYS A 128 1.48 7.91 -10.41
CA LYS A 128 2.27 8.43 -11.53
C LYS A 128 2.77 9.84 -11.25
N LEU A 129 1.92 10.69 -10.66
CA LEU A 129 2.25 12.06 -10.27
C LEU A 129 3.40 12.09 -9.24
N THR A 130 3.33 11.22 -8.24
CA THR A 130 4.35 11.07 -7.17
C THR A 130 5.58 10.26 -7.61
N GLY A 131 5.50 9.53 -8.73
CA GLY A 131 6.56 8.66 -9.23
C GLY A 131 6.73 7.35 -8.44
N LEU A 132 5.78 7.01 -7.58
CA LEU A 132 5.79 5.77 -6.79
C LEU A 132 5.71 4.52 -7.68
N ASP A 133 4.97 4.60 -8.78
CA ASP A 133 4.84 3.51 -9.77
C ASP A 133 6.22 3.06 -10.31
N LYS A 134 7.02 4.01 -10.77
CA LYS A 134 8.37 3.78 -11.29
C LYS A 134 9.33 3.27 -10.22
N LEU A 135 9.19 3.76 -8.99
CA LEU A 135 10.05 3.35 -7.89
C LEU A 135 9.80 1.88 -7.52
N VAL A 136 8.53 1.49 -7.39
CA VAL A 136 8.14 0.10 -7.12
C VAL A 136 8.56 -0.83 -8.25
N GLU A 137 8.35 -0.41 -9.51
CA GLU A 137 8.80 -1.19 -10.67
C GLU A 137 10.33 -1.43 -10.64
N LYS A 138 11.12 -0.38 -10.36
CA LYS A 138 12.57 -0.50 -10.24
C LYS A 138 12.99 -1.43 -9.10
N MET A 139 12.33 -1.35 -7.95
CA MET A 139 12.59 -2.24 -6.81
C MET A 139 12.34 -3.71 -7.17
N ASN A 140 11.23 -3.99 -7.87
CA ASN A 140 10.90 -5.34 -8.32
C ASN A 140 11.93 -5.87 -9.32
N GLN A 141 12.34 -5.05 -10.29
CA GLN A 141 13.39 -5.41 -11.26
C GLN A 141 14.74 -5.72 -10.57
N GLU A 142 15.13 -4.92 -9.57
CA GLU A 142 16.36 -5.15 -8.80
C GLU A 142 16.29 -6.42 -7.95
N ALA A 143 15.13 -6.74 -7.37
CA ALA A 143 14.91 -7.98 -6.63
C ALA A 143 15.06 -9.21 -7.54
N GLU A 144 14.47 -9.17 -8.75
CA GLU A 144 14.59 -10.25 -9.74
C GLU A 144 16.02 -10.40 -10.30
N ALA A 145 16.75 -9.30 -10.50
CA ALA A 145 18.13 -9.34 -10.97
C ALA A 145 19.05 -10.02 -9.93
N LYS A 146 18.83 -9.73 -8.64
CA LYS A 146 19.58 -10.36 -7.54
C LYS A 146 19.27 -11.85 -7.42
N SER A 147 18.02 -12.28 -7.58
CA SER A 147 17.67 -13.71 -7.51
C SER A 147 18.29 -14.53 -8.66
N LYS A 148 18.36 -13.98 -9.88
CA LYS A 148 18.98 -14.66 -11.04
C LYS A 148 20.51 -14.81 -10.93
N SER A 149 21.18 -13.96 -10.15
CA SER A 149 22.65 -13.96 -9.97
C SER A 149 23.18 -15.04 -9.01
N VAL A 150 22.31 -15.74 -8.27
CA VAL A 150 22.69 -16.78 -7.28
C VAL A 150 22.73 -18.19 -7.90
N LYS A 151 22.81 -18.33 -9.23
CA LYS A 151 23.09 -19.64 -9.85
C LYS A 151 24.55 -20.02 -9.64
N THR A 152 24.83 -20.76 -8.57
CA THR A 152 26.11 -21.38 -8.24
C THR A 152 26.71 -22.08 -9.47
N PRO A 153 28.01 -21.89 -9.79
CA PRO A 153 28.64 -22.58 -10.91
C PRO A 153 28.60 -24.10 -10.68
N GLN A 154 28.01 -24.83 -11.61
CA GLN A 154 27.89 -26.28 -11.60
C GLN A 154 29.22 -26.95 -11.99
N ASP A 155 30.34 -26.54 -11.41
CA ASP A 155 31.69 -26.90 -11.90
C ASP A 155 32.39 -28.00 -11.09
N ARG A 156 31.62 -28.99 -10.60
CA ARG A 156 32.17 -30.27 -10.15
C ARG A 156 31.34 -31.47 -10.61
N LYS A 157 31.07 -31.56 -11.92
CA LYS A 157 30.98 -32.88 -12.56
C LYS A 157 32.39 -33.44 -12.72
N LYS A 158 32.99 -33.97 -11.64
CA LYS A 158 34.13 -34.88 -11.80
C LYS A 158 33.57 -36.20 -12.33
N LYS A 159 33.71 -36.42 -13.63
CA LYS A 159 33.62 -37.74 -14.26
C LYS A 159 34.57 -38.67 -13.49
N SER A 160 34.03 -39.62 -12.73
CA SER A 160 34.79 -40.80 -12.34
C SER A 160 34.85 -41.73 -13.55
N THR A 161 35.88 -41.57 -14.36
CA THR A 161 36.29 -42.55 -15.36
C THR A 161 37.27 -43.53 -14.71
N GLY A 162 36.94 -44.81 -14.72
CA GLY A 162 37.92 -45.87 -14.97
C GLY A 162 38.36 -46.78 -13.81
N THR A 163 37.83 -48.01 -13.86
CA THR A 163 38.57 -49.29 -13.92
C THR A 163 39.41 -49.75 -12.72
N LYS A 164 38.94 -50.79 -12.02
CA LYS A 164 39.42 -52.19 -12.15
C LYS A 164 38.47 -53.15 -11.46
#